data_AF-A0A1L9B5V1-F1
#
_entry.id   AF-A0A1L9B5V1-F1
#
_cell.length_a   1.000
_cell.length_b   1.000
_cell.length_c   1.000
_cell.angle_alpha   90.00
_cell.angle_beta   90.00
_cell.angle_gamma   90.00
#
_symmetry.space_group_name_H-M   'P 1'
#
loop_
_entity.id
_entity.type
_entity.pdbx_description
1 polymer ?
#
loop_
_entity_poly.entity_id
_entity_poly.type
_entity_poly.pdbx_seq_one_letter_code
_entity_poly.pdbx_strand_id
1 'polypeptide(L)'
;MAIVEARSSSPASEYTYNYEYVSPLAMSQSVPKSEQPTLEWYGQVVWQSLRIGHNLLQWKIEQAQREQASNPSAPAPAPDAMSVDLSSRGLGKIDLTHLAKFPTPDSLKAGLSELGETARFAEQCALITERAWKQELGSVTDILKLVVDAVLAKPVGRPHSLQDYTNLFTTLPLPQPVQAGIAEKDETFAWMRVAGFNPLVIRKALTPEDTLGLSDAQLSAVLGAGDTVRQALAEGRLFLADYKALAGVINGNFPDGPKYCFAPRALFGLPRGSGPRQLEALGIRCGQDSSAYVLYTPADGVAWDQAKTVVEVADFNLHELSSHLGRTHLLVEPFVVATHQCLPDSHPVSLLLRPHFEGTIFINNAAQAKLIAPGGDVDMLLGGTIATSRVVAVQSLLDDPSFDFNQGMLPNELENRGVTDASLDYPYRDDAQLLWGAIEQWVRSYVVIHYASDAQVANDQELQLWSRTLVSKDGGRVRGFGEDGAGKLTTVDYLVKALTMLIFTGSAQHAAVNFAQAGLMTYTPFVPGAAYRGAPFTSADAALNPPLDQLPPLDMASTQLNFLTLLGSVYHTQLGQYPALWFKELRVVEPLREFQTQLERISTTIQERNKGRYAPYPYLDPKKIPQSINI
;
A
#
# COMPACT_ATOMS: atom_id res chain seq x y z
N MET A 1 -27.20 0.24 22.43
CA MET A 1 -26.83 1.66 22.22
C MET A 1 -25.52 1.89 22.94
N ALA A 2 -24.39 1.66 22.26
CA ALA A 2 -23.11 2.12 22.77
C ALA A 2 -23.03 3.62 22.48
N ILE A 3 -22.73 4.40 23.51
CA ILE A 3 -22.36 5.81 23.38
C ILE A 3 -21.09 5.80 22.53
N VAL A 4 -21.16 6.30 21.31
CA VAL A 4 -19.95 6.67 20.55
C VAL A 4 -19.30 7.75 21.40
N GLU A 5 -18.19 7.44 22.07
CA GLU A 5 -17.39 8.47 22.72
C GLU A 5 -17.01 9.47 21.63
N ALA A 6 -17.58 10.68 21.73
CA ALA A 6 -17.16 11.77 20.87
C ALA A 6 -15.66 11.95 21.09
N ARG A 7 -14.86 11.77 20.02
CA ARG A 7 -13.43 12.11 20.06
C ARG A 7 -13.30 13.49 20.68
N SER A 8 -12.44 13.63 21.69
CA SER A 8 -12.19 14.94 22.30
C SER A 8 -11.75 15.91 21.20
N SER A 9 -12.32 17.12 21.15
CA SER A 9 -11.81 18.14 20.23
C SER A 9 -10.46 18.65 20.73
N SER A 10 -9.45 18.64 19.87
CA SER A 10 -8.17 19.32 20.11
C SER A 10 -8.27 20.76 19.59
N PRO A 11 -7.69 21.75 20.28
CA PRO A 11 -7.62 23.11 19.78
C PRO A 11 -6.74 23.19 18.53
N ALA A 12 -7.05 24.13 17.63
CA ALA A 12 -6.28 24.37 16.40
C ALA A 12 -4.77 24.57 16.65
N SER A 13 -4.38 25.06 17.84
CA SER A 13 -3.00 25.24 18.25
C SER A 13 -2.20 23.93 18.41
N GLU A 14 -2.86 22.78 18.54
CA GLU A 14 -2.17 21.47 18.56
C GLU A 14 -1.78 20.98 17.16
N TYR A 15 -2.40 21.51 16.12
CA TYR A 15 -2.10 21.17 14.73
C TYR A 15 -1.08 22.18 14.21
N THR A 16 0.18 21.77 14.10
CA THR A 16 1.28 22.63 13.63
C THR A 16 2.18 21.86 12.67
N TYR A 17 2.72 22.57 11.67
CA TYR A 17 3.63 21.99 10.70
C TYR A 17 5.06 21.88 11.22
N ASN A 18 5.72 20.79 10.86
CA ASN A 18 7.15 20.53 10.98
C ASN A 18 7.73 20.24 9.59
N TYR A 19 8.87 20.84 9.28
CA TYR A 19 9.54 20.75 7.96
C TYR A 19 10.85 19.96 7.99
N GLU A 20 11.17 19.37 9.13
CA GLU A 20 12.46 18.72 9.40
C GLU A 20 12.32 17.19 9.41
N TYR A 21 11.16 16.67 9.80
CA TYR A 21 10.92 15.24 9.95
C TYR A 21 11.08 14.44 8.66
N VAL A 22 10.47 14.91 7.58
CA VAL A 22 10.62 14.38 6.21
C VAL A 22 10.95 15.55 5.30
N SER A 23 12.12 16.16 5.54
CA SER A 23 12.44 17.45 4.93
C SER A 23 12.47 17.40 3.39
N PRO A 24 11.88 18.40 2.70
CA PRO A 24 11.26 19.62 3.21
C PRO A 24 9.71 19.57 3.24
N LEU A 25 9.10 18.39 3.34
CA LEU A 25 7.62 18.26 3.39
C LEU A 25 7.05 18.83 4.68
N ALA A 26 5.79 19.30 4.62
CA ALA A 26 5.05 19.85 5.74
C ALA A 26 4.28 18.73 6.46
N MET A 27 4.84 18.23 7.56
CA MET A 27 4.24 17.14 8.35
C MET A 27 3.72 17.66 9.68
N SER A 28 2.89 16.91 10.41
CA SER A 28 2.45 17.31 11.75
C SER A 28 3.62 17.24 12.75
N GLN A 29 3.77 18.27 13.58
CA GLN A 29 4.80 18.37 14.62
C GLN A 29 4.67 17.28 15.70
N SER A 30 3.44 16.89 16.01
CA SER A 30 3.08 15.90 17.01
C SER A 30 1.74 15.27 16.68
N VAL A 31 1.31 14.26 17.44
CA VAL A 31 -0.04 13.71 17.34
C VAL A 31 -0.95 14.43 18.35
N PRO A 32 -1.92 15.26 17.91
CA PRO A 32 -2.92 15.84 18.80
C PRO A 32 -3.71 14.76 19.54
N LYS A 33 -4.25 15.10 20.72
CA LYS A 33 -4.96 14.11 21.54
C LYS A 33 -6.19 13.52 20.83
N SER A 34 -6.90 14.33 20.04
CA SER A 34 -8.03 13.95 19.19
C SER A 34 -7.69 12.95 18.08
N GLU A 35 -6.42 12.89 17.68
CA GLU A 35 -5.91 12.03 16.61
C GLU A 35 -5.40 10.68 17.11
N GLN A 36 -5.48 10.43 18.42
CA GLN A 36 -5.15 9.12 18.97
C GLN A 36 -6.14 8.05 18.48
N PRO A 37 -5.66 6.86 18.10
CA PRO A 37 -6.53 5.79 17.64
C PRO A 37 -7.52 5.34 18.71
N THR A 38 -8.64 4.81 18.26
CA THR A 38 -9.67 4.26 19.14
C THR A 38 -9.23 2.92 19.72
N LEU A 39 -9.89 2.49 20.80
CA LEU A 39 -9.70 1.17 21.37
C LEU A 39 -9.99 0.04 20.35
N GLU A 40 -10.98 0.24 19.48
CA GLU A 40 -11.32 -0.70 18.40
C GLU A 40 -10.15 -0.92 17.45
N TRP A 41 -9.52 0.16 17.00
CA TRP A 41 -8.37 0.11 16.12
C TRP A 41 -7.18 -0.62 16.78
N TYR A 42 -6.87 -0.32 18.05
CA TYR A 42 -5.80 -1.04 18.77
C TYR A 42 -6.14 -2.53 18.92
N GLY A 43 -7.41 -2.88 19.13
CA GLY A 43 -7.85 -4.26 19.20
C GLY A 43 -7.61 -5.03 17.90
N GLN A 44 -7.83 -4.37 16.75
CA GLN A 44 -7.51 -4.94 15.44
C GLN A 44 -6.00 -5.15 15.25
N VAL A 45 -5.17 -4.16 15.62
CA VAL A 45 -3.70 -4.26 15.56
C VAL A 45 -3.17 -5.40 16.43
N VAL A 46 -3.64 -5.50 17.67
CA VAL A 46 -3.26 -6.58 18.60
C VAL A 46 -3.68 -7.93 18.04
N TRP A 47 -4.91 -8.04 17.52
CA TRP A 47 -5.40 -9.27 16.90
C TRP A 47 -4.50 -9.75 15.75
N GLN A 48 -4.14 -8.87 14.81
CA GLN A 48 -3.25 -9.26 13.72
C GLN A 48 -1.85 -9.62 14.21
N SER A 49 -1.32 -8.89 15.21
CA SER A 49 -0.02 -9.20 15.82
C SER A 49 0.00 -10.59 16.45
N LEU A 50 -1.08 -11.00 17.14
CA LEU A 50 -1.21 -12.34 17.71
C LEU A 50 -1.33 -13.43 16.65
N ARG A 51 -2.02 -13.16 15.52
CA ARG A 51 -2.06 -14.08 14.37
C ARG A 51 -0.69 -14.31 13.76
N ILE A 52 0.12 -13.26 13.66
CA ILE A 52 1.51 -13.35 13.20
C ILE A 52 2.35 -14.16 14.20
N GLY A 53 2.21 -13.90 15.50
CA GLY A 53 2.86 -14.70 16.55
C GLY A 53 2.50 -16.18 16.49
N HIS A 54 1.21 -16.49 16.27
CA HIS A 54 0.73 -17.86 16.10
C HIS A 54 1.39 -18.57 14.91
N ASN A 55 1.52 -17.89 13.76
CA ASN A 55 2.21 -18.42 12.59
C ASN A 55 3.68 -18.74 12.85
N LEU A 56 4.40 -17.85 13.54
CA LEU A 56 5.81 -18.04 13.88
C LEU A 56 6.02 -19.20 14.87
N LEU A 57 5.15 -19.33 15.87
CA LEU A 57 5.19 -20.46 16.81
C LEU A 57 4.92 -21.79 16.10
N GLN A 58 3.92 -21.81 15.21
CA GLN A 58 3.61 -22.99 14.40
C GLN A 58 4.79 -23.35 13.47
N TRP A 59 5.40 -22.35 12.82
CA TRP A 59 6.62 -22.56 12.02
C TRP A 59 7.75 -23.18 12.84
N LYS A 60 7.99 -22.69 14.05
CA LYS A 60 9.01 -23.21 14.97
C LYS A 60 8.75 -24.68 15.31
N ILE A 61 7.50 -25.06 15.58
CA ILE A 61 7.10 -26.45 15.87
C ILE A 61 7.41 -27.34 14.68
N GLU A 62 6.95 -26.95 13.49
CA GLU A 62 7.16 -27.73 12.27
C GLU A 62 8.63 -27.81 11.88
N GLN A 63 9.40 -26.77 12.15
CA GLN A 63 10.84 -26.77 11.90
C GLN A 63 11.56 -27.78 12.81
N ALA A 64 11.24 -27.80 14.10
CA ALA A 64 11.79 -28.81 15.01
C ALA A 64 11.40 -30.24 14.58
N GLN A 65 10.16 -30.43 14.09
CA GLN A 65 9.73 -31.73 13.55
C GLN A 65 10.52 -32.15 12.31
N ARG A 66 10.79 -31.22 11.37
CA ARG A 66 11.62 -31.48 10.19
C ARG A 66 13.05 -31.83 10.58
N GLU A 67 13.63 -31.11 11.54
CA GLU A 67 14.97 -31.40 12.07
C GLU A 67 15.02 -32.78 12.71
N GLN A 68 14.03 -33.15 13.53
CA GLN A 68 13.94 -34.50 14.11
C GLN A 68 13.79 -35.61 13.07
N ALA A 69 13.03 -35.37 12.00
CA ALA A 69 12.89 -36.33 10.91
C ALA A 69 14.22 -36.58 10.18
N SER A 70 15.07 -35.55 10.07
CA SER A 70 16.41 -35.66 9.48
C SER A 70 17.48 -36.15 10.47
N ASN A 71 17.30 -35.88 11.76
CA ASN A 71 18.23 -36.22 12.84
C ASN A 71 17.44 -36.60 14.11
N PRO A 72 17.22 -37.90 14.40
CA PRO A 72 16.46 -38.36 15.56
C PRO A 72 17.02 -37.93 16.93
N SER A 73 18.26 -37.43 16.99
CA SER A 73 18.86 -36.90 18.22
C SER A 73 18.48 -35.43 18.50
N ALA A 74 17.82 -34.76 17.55
CA ALA A 74 17.37 -33.38 17.73
C ALA A 74 16.25 -33.28 18.78
N PRO A 75 16.21 -32.18 19.56
CA PRO A 75 15.21 -32.00 20.61
C PRO A 75 13.78 -31.96 20.05
N ALA A 76 12.84 -32.52 20.82
CA ALA A 76 11.42 -32.51 20.46
C ALA A 76 10.79 -31.13 20.64
N PRO A 77 9.71 -30.80 19.89
CA PRO A 77 8.94 -29.60 20.15
C PRO A 77 8.45 -29.56 21.60
N ALA A 78 8.59 -28.40 22.25
CA ALA A 78 8.18 -28.24 23.65
C ALA A 78 6.64 -28.35 23.80
N PRO A 79 6.12 -28.92 24.91
CA PRO A 79 4.67 -29.04 25.14
C PRO A 79 3.96 -27.68 25.28
N ASP A 80 4.68 -26.63 25.67
CA ASP A 80 4.19 -25.25 25.83
C ASP A 80 4.42 -24.37 24.58
N ALA A 81 4.58 -24.98 23.39
CA ALA A 81 5.08 -24.28 22.20
C ALA A 81 4.11 -23.25 21.57
N MET A 82 2.84 -23.20 21.98
CA MET A 82 1.83 -22.29 21.41
C MET A 82 1.48 -21.12 22.33
N SER A 83 2.46 -20.56 23.02
CA SER A 83 2.27 -19.38 23.86
C SER A 83 3.37 -18.35 23.67
N VAL A 84 3.00 -17.06 23.81
CA VAL A 84 3.96 -15.95 23.90
C VAL A 84 4.06 -15.50 25.36
N ASP A 85 5.30 -15.34 25.85
CA ASP A 85 5.54 -14.85 27.21
C ASP A 85 5.83 -13.35 27.19
N LEU A 86 4.85 -12.57 27.65
CA LEU A 86 4.93 -11.12 27.75
C LEU A 86 5.04 -10.65 29.21
N SER A 87 5.49 -11.54 30.11
CA SER A 87 5.63 -11.26 31.55
C SER A 87 6.60 -10.10 31.84
N SER A 88 7.64 -9.92 31.01
CA SER A 88 8.57 -8.78 31.11
C SER A 88 7.90 -7.42 31.01
N ARG A 89 6.71 -7.39 30.42
CA ARG A 89 5.88 -6.19 30.28
C ARG A 89 4.70 -6.19 31.24
N GLY A 90 4.53 -7.21 32.07
CA GLY A 90 3.41 -7.35 33.01
C GLY A 90 2.12 -7.91 32.37
N LEU A 91 2.21 -8.53 31.19
CA LEU A 91 1.06 -9.10 30.47
C LEU A 91 0.90 -10.63 30.67
N GLY A 92 1.91 -11.26 31.27
CA GLY A 92 1.92 -12.70 31.51
C GLY A 92 2.10 -13.53 30.23
N LYS A 93 1.88 -14.84 30.36
CA LYS A 93 1.90 -15.78 29.24
C LYS A 93 0.53 -15.83 28.57
N ILE A 94 0.49 -15.71 27.25
CA ILE A 94 -0.72 -15.74 26.43
C ILE A 94 -0.72 -17.02 25.61
N ASP A 95 -1.75 -17.84 25.79
CA ASP A 95 -1.94 -19.08 25.04
C ASP A 95 -2.68 -18.80 23.72
N LEU A 96 -2.00 -19.04 22.60
CA LEU A 96 -2.52 -18.75 21.26
C LEU A 96 -3.29 -19.93 20.66
N THR A 97 -3.40 -21.08 21.34
CA THR A 97 -4.19 -22.24 20.85
C THR A 97 -5.68 -21.90 20.69
N HIS A 98 -6.16 -20.90 21.41
CA HIS A 98 -7.54 -20.42 21.35
C HIS A 98 -7.79 -19.37 20.26
N LEU A 99 -6.75 -18.87 19.59
CA LEU A 99 -6.86 -17.78 18.61
C LEU A 99 -7.82 -18.14 17.47
N ALA A 100 -7.77 -19.37 16.96
CA ALA A 100 -8.67 -19.84 15.91
C ALA A 100 -10.13 -19.98 16.35
N LYS A 101 -10.39 -20.05 17.67
CA LYS A 101 -11.74 -20.16 18.26
C LYS A 101 -12.29 -18.80 18.69
N PHE A 102 -11.49 -17.74 18.62
CA PHE A 102 -11.87 -16.42 19.10
C PHE A 102 -12.56 -15.60 17.99
N PRO A 103 -13.69 -14.94 18.29
CA PRO A 103 -14.35 -14.06 17.32
C PRO A 103 -13.40 -12.92 16.92
N THR A 104 -13.31 -12.65 15.62
CA THR A 104 -12.58 -11.47 15.11
C THR A 104 -13.05 -10.18 15.80
N PRO A 105 -12.22 -9.12 15.90
CA PRO A 105 -12.61 -7.87 16.54
C PRO A 105 -13.94 -7.29 16.04
N ASP A 106 -14.25 -7.44 14.74
CA ASP A 106 -15.51 -6.97 14.14
C ASP A 106 -16.75 -7.70 14.70
N SER A 107 -16.59 -8.96 15.13
CA SER A 107 -17.63 -9.76 15.77
C SER A 107 -17.80 -9.51 17.28
N LEU A 108 -16.88 -8.81 17.94
CA LEU A 108 -17.04 -8.43 19.36
C LEU A 108 -18.18 -7.42 19.57
N LYS A 109 -18.64 -6.75 18.51
CA LYS A 109 -19.87 -5.92 18.52
C LYS A 109 -21.13 -6.72 18.88
N ALA A 110 -21.11 -8.05 18.78
CA ALA A 110 -22.27 -8.93 19.00
C ALA A 110 -22.44 -9.47 20.44
N GLY A 111 -21.55 -9.16 21.38
CA GLY A 111 -21.72 -9.46 22.81
C GLY A 111 -20.81 -10.57 23.36
N LEU A 112 -20.30 -10.34 24.59
CA LEU A 112 -19.25 -11.12 25.27
C LEU A 112 -19.75 -12.41 25.98
N SER A 113 -21.03 -12.76 25.87
CA SER A 113 -21.64 -13.83 26.67
C SER A 113 -21.35 -15.26 26.18
N GLU A 114 -20.73 -15.43 25.01
CA GLU A 114 -20.41 -16.75 24.43
C GLU A 114 -19.00 -17.27 24.82
N LEU A 115 -18.23 -16.50 25.59
CA LEU A 115 -16.77 -16.72 25.65
C LEU A 115 -16.27 -17.90 26.47
N GLY A 116 -17.09 -18.62 27.26
CA GLY A 116 -16.72 -19.91 27.88
C GLY A 116 -15.23 -20.07 28.29
N GLU A 117 -14.56 -21.11 27.77
CA GLU A 117 -13.11 -21.38 27.95
C GLU A 117 -12.17 -20.37 27.27
N THR A 118 -12.67 -19.51 26.38
CA THR A 118 -11.92 -18.43 25.71
C THR A 118 -11.94 -17.08 26.44
N ALA A 119 -12.67 -16.98 27.56
CA ALA A 119 -12.82 -15.73 28.32
C ALA A 119 -11.48 -15.17 28.81
N ARG A 120 -10.55 -16.04 29.26
CA ARG A 120 -9.21 -15.63 29.70
C ARG A 120 -8.37 -15.04 28.55
N PHE A 121 -8.45 -15.63 27.37
CA PHE A 121 -7.78 -15.09 26.17
C PHE A 121 -8.40 -13.74 25.77
N ALA A 122 -9.72 -13.61 25.88
CA ALA A 122 -10.45 -12.35 25.68
C ALA A 122 -9.96 -11.25 26.62
N GLU A 123 -9.88 -11.55 27.92
CA GLU A 123 -9.42 -10.64 28.97
C GLU A 123 -7.97 -10.20 28.72
N GLN A 124 -7.09 -11.12 28.32
CA GLN A 124 -5.71 -10.79 27.97
C GLN A 124 -5.63 -9.92 26.72
N CYS A 125 -6.38 -10.21 25.66
CA CYS A 125 -6.46 -9.37 24.47
C CYS A 125 -6.96 -7.97 24.82
N ALA A 126 -8.01 -7.87 25.65
CA ALA A 126 -8.56 -6.61 26.13
C ALA A 126 -7.52 -5.82 26.95
N LEU A 127 -6.76 -6.49 27.83
CA LEU A 127 -5.70 -5.85 28.61
C LEU A 127 -4.55 -5.34 27.73
N ILE A 128 -4.08 -6.11 26.76
CA ILE A 128 -3.04 -5.67 25.81
C ILE A 128 -3.55 -4.46 25.03
N THR A 129 -4.80 -4.53 24.56
CA THR A 129 -5.47 -3.47 23.81
C THR A 129 -5.60 -2.20 24.65
N GLU A 130 -6.02 -2.31 25.92
CA GLU A 130 -6.12 -1.19 26.85
C GLU A 130 -4.75 -0.55 27.11
N ARG A 131 -3.70 -1.36 27.27
CA ARG A 131 -2.34 -0.85 27.50
C ARG A 131 -1.70 -0.25 26.25
N ALA A 132 -1.97 -0.81 25.09
CA ALA A 132 -1.63 -0.20 23.80
C ALA A 132 -2.34 1.14 23.64
N TRP A 133 -3.63 1.21 23.95
CA TRP A 133 -4.42 2.43 23.91
C TRP A 133 -3.93 3.50 24.89
N LYS A 134 -3.49 3.10 26.10
CA LYS A 134 -2.78 3.97 27.06
C LYS A 134 -1.35 4.33 26.64
N GLN A 135 -0.91 3.90 25.45
CA GLN A 135 0.43 4.10 24.89
C GLN A 135 1.57 3.49 25.73
N GLU A 136 1.26 2.54 26.60
CA GLU A 136 2.25 1.86 27.45
C GLU A 136 3.09 0.84 26.66
N LEU A 137 2.62 0.44 25.47
CA LEU A 137 3.26 -0.55 24.61
C LEU A 137 3.97 0.07 23.39
N GLY A 138 3.94 1.40 23.24
CA GLY A 138 4.57 2.12 22.13
C GLY A 138 3.70 2.18 20.87
N SER A 139 4.36 2.24 19.71
CA SER A 139 3.73 2.32 18.38
C SER A 139 3.17 0.97 17.90
N VAL A 140 2.46 0.99 16.76
CA VAL A 140 2.01 -0.23 16.04
C VAL A 140 3.15 -1.22 15.84
N THR A 141 4.31 -0.73 15.41
CA THR A 141 5.49 -1.59 15.18
C THR A 141 6.04 -2.17 16.48
N ASP A 142 5.94 -1.43 17.59
CA ASP A 142 6.39 -1.91 18.90
C ASP A 142 5.46 -3.01 19.43
N ILE A 143 4.15 -2.93 19.16
CA ILE A 143 3.17 -3.98 19.48
C ILE A 143 3.46 -5.26 18.68
N LEU A 144 3.77 -5.14 17.39
CA LEU A 144 4.17 -6.31 16.59
C LEU A 144 5.47 -6.92 17.12
N LYS A 145 6.50 -6.09 17.32
CA LYS A 145 7.82 -6.51 17.82
C LYS A 145 7.71 -7.18 19.19
N LEU A 146 6.85 -6.67 20.08
CA LEU A 146 6.53 -7.30 21.36
C LEU A 146 6.12 -8.78 21.20
N VAL A 147 5.26 -9.09 20.23
CA VAL A 147 4.79 -10.45 19.98
C VAL A 147 5.84 -11.29 19.26
N VAL A 148 6.47 -10.73 18.22
CA VAL A 148 7.47 -11.43 17.40
C VAL A 148 8.73 -11.75 18.20
N ASP A 149 9.22 -10.83 19.03
CA ASP A 149 10.41 -11.04 19.85
C ASP A 149 10.19 -12.01 21.00
N ALA A 150 8.94 -12.21 21.43
CA ALA A 150 8.60 -13.27 22.38
C ALA A 150 8.80 -14.68 21.78
N VAL A 151 8.87 -14.80 20.44
CA VAL A 151 9.19 -16.05 19.76
C VAL A 151 10.72 -16.18 19.63
N LEU A 152 11.33 -16.93 20.56
CA LEU A 152 12.79 -17.02 20.72
C LEU A 152 13.55 -17.65 19.52
N ALA A 153 12.91 -18.50 18.72
CA ALA A 153 13.53 -19.11 17.54
C ALA A 153 13.00 -18.42 16.28
N LYS A 154 13.90 -17.83 15.50
CA LYS A 154 13.57 -17.09 14.29
C LYS A 154 14.16 -17.79 13.06
N PRO A 155 13.51 -17.71 11.90
CA PRO A 155 14.12 -18.13 10.63
C PRO A 155 15.39 -17.31 10.38
N VAL A 156 16.50 -17.96 10.03
CA VAL A 156 17.79 -17.30 9.79
C VAL A 156 18.54 -18.00 8.66
N GLY A 157 19.48 -17.28 8.04
CA GLY A 157 20.38 -17.84 7.04
C GLY A 157 19.82 -17.81 5.61
N ARG A 158 20.64 -18.29 4.67
CA ARG A 158 20.25 -18.41 3.26
C ARG A 158 19.29 -19.59 3.06
N PRO A 159 18.29 -19.46 2.17
CA PRO A 159 17.47 -20.61 1.78
C PRO A 159 18.33 -21.68 1.08
N HIS A 160 17.92 -22.93 1.19
CA HIS A 160 18.41 -24.04 0.37
C HIS A 160 17.50 -24.29 -0.84
N SER A 161 16.23 -23.90 -0.75
CA SER A 161 15.24 -24.03 -1.83
C SER A 161 14.11 -23.02 -1.69
N LEU A 162 13.26 -22.89 -2.73
CA LEU A 162 12.03 -22.09 -2.66
C LEU A 162 11.05 -22.61 -1.58
N GLN A 163 11.12 -23.90 -1.26
CA GLN A 163 10.28 -24.50 -0.22
C GLN A 163 10.56 -23.90 1.17
N ASP A 164 11.77 -23.40 1.43
CA ASP A 164 12.09 -22.78 2.71
C ASP A 164 11.30 -21.48 2.95
N TYR A 165 11.04 -20.72 1.88
CA TYR A 165 10.14 -19.56 1.95
C TYR A 165 8.69 -19.99 2.14
N THR A 166 8.25 -21.03 1.41
CA THR A 166 6.89 -21.56 1.55
C THR A 166 6.63 -22.07 2.97
N ASN A 167 7.64 -22.67 3.61
CA ASN A 167 7.55 -23.16 4.99
C ASN A 167 7.27 -22.03 6.00
N LEU A 168 7.59 -20.76 5.70
CA LEU A 168 7.25 -19.63 6.58
C LEU A 168 5.73 -19.41 6.71
N PHE A 169 4.94 -19.93 5.78
CA PHE A 169 3.48 -19.79 5.73
C PHE A 169 2.82 -21.04 6.30
N THR A 170 2.58 -21.05 7.60
CA THR A 170 1.95 -22.19 8.29
C THR A 170 0.46 -21.97 8.51
N THR A 171 0.11 -20.83 9.11
CA THR A 171 -1.28 -20.46 9.44
C THR A 171 -1.71 -19.18 8.75
N LEU A 172 -0.75 -18.38 8.25
CA LEU A 172 -0.99 -17.29 7.33
C LEU A 172 -1.08 -17.82 5.89
N PRO A 173 -1.99 -17.27 5.06
CA PRO A 173 -2.14 -17.72 3.70
C PRO A 173 -0.98 -17.25 2.82
N LEU A 174 -0.54 -18.10 1.89
CA LEU A 174 0.28 -17.65 0.76
C LEU A 174 -0.50 -16.64 -0.11
N PRO A 175 0.17 -15.72 -0.83
CA PRO A 175 -0.48 -14.91 -1.85
C PRO A 175 -1.25 -15.74 -2.88
N GLN A 176 -2.38 -15.22 -3.37
CA GLN A 176 -3.27 -15.97 -4.27
C GLN A 176 -2.57 -16.48 -5.55
N PRO A 177 -1.72 -15.69 -6.25
CA PRO A 177 -0.99 -16.19 -7.43
C PRO A 177 -0.05 -17.35 -7.11
N VAL A 178 0.52 -17.38 -5.90
CA VAL A 178 1.40 -18.45 -5.43
C VAL A 178 0.58 -19.70 -5.13
N GLN A 179 -0.55 -19.56 -4.41
CA GLN A 179 -1.48 -20.67 -4.13
C GLN A 179 -2.02 -21.30 -5.42
N ALA A 180 -2.30 -20.49 -6.43
CA ALA A 180 -2.81 -20.94 -7.73
C ALA A 180 -1.72 -21.52 -8.64
N GLY A 181 -0.44 -21.50 -8.25
CA GLY A 181 0.67 -22.00 -9.05
C GLY A 181 0.92 -21.20 -10.34
N ILE A 182 0.62 -19.90 -10.33
CA ILE A 182 0.78 -19.01 -11.48
C ILE A 182 1.78 -17.88 -11.25
N ALA A 183 2.38 -17.78 -10.06
CA ALA A 183 3.28 -16.67 -9.69
C ALA A 183 4.47 -16.47 -10.64
N GLU A 184 5.06 -17.55 -11.15
CA GLU A 184 6.28 -17.50 -11.98
C GLU A 184 6.00 -17.18 -13.47
N LYS A 185 4.72 -17.17 -13.87
CA LYS A 185 4.29 -16.96 -15.25
C LYS A 185 4.51 -15.51 -15.73
N ASP A 186 4.87 -15.35 -17.00
CA ASP A 186 5.05 -14.03 -17.62
C ASP A 186 3.74 -13.25 -17.70
N GLU A 187 2.61 -13.94 -17.85
CA GLU A 187 1.28 -13.36 -17.80
C GLU A 187 1.01 -12.75 -16.42
N THR A 188 1.44 -13.40 -15.34
CA THR A 188 1.32 -12.85 -13.98
C THR A 188 2.25 -11.64 -13.79
N PHE A 189 3.49 -11.72 -14.27
CA PHE A 189 4.43 -10.59 -14.25
C PHE A 189 3.86 -9.35 -14.98
N ALA A 190 3.24 -9.54 -16.14
CA ALA A 190 2.57 -8.46 -16.87
C ALA A 190 1.29 -7.99 -16.16
N TRP A 191 0.48 -8.90 -15.62
CA TRP A 191 -0.74 -8.62 -14.87
C TRP A 191 -0.49 -7.71 -13.65
N MET A 192 0.64 -7.89 -12.96
CA MET A 192 1.01 -7.07 -11.80
C MET A 192 1.12 -5.58 -12.11
N ARG A 193 1.37 -5.18 -13.38
CA ARG A 193 1.46 -3.76 -13.79
C ARG A 193 0.11 -3.06 -13.84
N VAL A 194 -0.98 -3.82 -13.93
CA VAL A 194 -2.35 -3.30 -14.06
C VAL A 194 -3.28 -3.71 -12.91
N ALA A 195 -2.90 -4.74 -12.16
CA ALA A 195 -3.71 -5.34 -11.10
C ALA A 195 -2.86 -5.85 -9.91
N GLY A 196 -1.61 -5.43 -9.81
CA GLY A 196 -0.74 -5.74 -8.67
C GLY A 196 -0.83 -4.71 -7.55
N PHE A 197 0.21 -4.69 -6.72
CA PHE A 197 0.37 -3.72 -5.63
C PHE A 197 0.73 -2.31 -6.11
N ASN A 198 1.31 -2.18 -7.32
CA ASN A 198 1.70 -0.90 -7.90
C ASN A 198 1.13 -0.67 -9.32
N PRO A 199 -0.20 -0.54 -9.45
CA PRO A 199 -0.83 -0.37 -10.74
C PRO A 199 -0.65 1.04 -11.33
N LEU A 200 0.35 1.83 -10.90
CA LEU A 200 0.48 3.26 -11.23
C LEU A 200 1.69 3.58 -12.11
N VAL A 201 2.54 2.61 -12.42
CA VAL A 201 3.83 2.85 -13.13
C VAL A 201 3.70 2.72 -14.64
N ILE A 202 2.87 1.79 -15.10
CA ILE A 202 2.75 1.46 -16.53
C ILE A 202 2.21 2.66 -17.31
N ARG A 203 2.91 3.06 -18.37
CA ARG A 203 2.47 4.13 -19.29
C ARG A 203 2.54 3.67 -20.74
N LYS A 204 1.81 4.33 -21.63
CA LYS A 204 1.92 4.11 -23.07
C LYS A 204 3.34 4.46 -23.56
N ALA A 205 3.89 3.61 -24.41
CA ALA A 205 5.14 3.90 -25.12
C ALA A 205 4.84 4.88 -26.27
N LEU A 206 5.63 5.95 -26.37
CA LEU A 206 5.38 7.05 -27.32
C LEU A 206 6.53 7.23 -28.32
N THR A 207 7.74 6.78 -27.97
CA THR A 207 8.94 7.01 -28.76
C THR A 207 9.66 5.71 -29.12
N PRO A 208 10.50 5.69 -30.16
CA PRO A 208 11.36 4.54 -30.44
C PRO A 208 12.30 4.17 -29.28
N GLU A 209 12.67 5.11 -28.41
CA GLU A 209 13.49 4.82 -27.23
C GLU A 209 12.71 3.99 -26.19
N ASP A 210 11.39 4.15 -26.12
CA ASP A 210 10.56 3.39 -25.20
C ASP A 210 10.53 1.89 -25.56
N THR A 211 10.89 1.50 -26.79
CA THR A 211 10.89 0.10 -27.23
C THR A 211 12.11 -0.69 -26.76
N LEU A 212 13.03 -0.06 -26.02
CA LEU A 212 14.24 -0.66 -25.46
C LEU A 212 15.18 -1.30 -26.50
N GLY A 213 14.97 -1.02 -27.79
CA GLY A 213 15.71 -1.67 -28.88
C GLY A 213 15.23 -3.09 -29.21
N LEU A 214 14.00 -3.45 -28.83
CA LEU A 214 13.36 -4.72 -29.21
C LEU A 214 13.37 -4.88 -30.75
N SER A 215 13.66 -6.07 -31.24
CA SER A 215 13.59 -6.40 -32.67
C SER A 215 12.20 -6.90 -33.08
N ASP A 216 11.87 -6.78 -34.37
CA ASP A 216 10.60 -7.31 -34.93
C ASP A 216 10.45 -8.81 -34.70
N ALA A 217 11.54 -9.59 -34.75
CA ALA A 217 11.53 -11.02 -34.49
C ALA A 217 11.17 -11.34 -33.03
N GLN A 218 11.75 -10.60 -32.07
CA GLN A 218 11.44 -10.76 -30.64
C GLN A 218 9.99 -10.37 -30.35
N LEU A 219 9.50 -9.27 -30.94
CA LEU A 219 8.11 -8.87 -30.79
C LEU A 219 7.14 -9.90 -31.38
N SER A 220 7.39 -10.35 -32.63
CA SER A 220 6.55 -11.33 -33.31
C SER A 220 6.49 -12.67 -32.58
N ALA A 221 7.56 -13.05 -31.86
CA ALA A 221 7.59 -14.28 -31.08
C ALA A 221 6.60 -14.27 -29.89
N VAL A 222 6.24 -13.07 -29.41
CA VAL A 222 5.32 -12.87 -28.27
C VAL A 222 3.94 -12.46 -28.79
N LEU A 223 3.84 -11.33 -29.50
CA LEU A 223 2.55 -10.76 -29.93
C LEU A 223 1.95 -11.39 -31.21
N GLY A 224 2.67 -12.31 -31.86
CA GLY A 224 2.21 -13.04 -33.02
C GLY A 224 2.93 -12.72 -34.33
N ALA A 225 2.99 -13.71 -35.23
CA ALA A 225 3.76 -13.66 -36.47
C ALA A 225 3.32 -12.53 -37.40
N GLY A 226 4.30 -11.79 -37.95
CA GLY A 226 4.07 -10.72 -38.92
C GLY A 226 3.78 -9.35 -38.29
N ASP A 227 3.85 -9.24 -36.96
CA ASP A 227 3.82 -7.95 -36.27
C ASP A 227 5.23 -7.33 -36.21
N THR A 228 5.29 -6.00 -36.17
CA THR A 228 6.56 -5.24 -36.13
C THR A 228 6.53 -4.21 -35.03
N VAL A 229 7.68 -3.87 -34.48
CA VAL A 229 7.83 -2.86 -33.42
C VAL A 229 7.29 -1.51 -33.88
N ARG A 230 7.55 -1.13 -35.13
CA ARG A 230 7.03 0.11 -35.71
C ARG A 230 5.50 0.12 -35.75
N GLN A 231 4.88 -0.98 -36.19
CA GLN A 231 3.42 -1.06 -36.27
C GLN A 231 2.78 -1.08 -34.88
N ALA A 232 3.30 -1.91 -33.96
CA ALA A 232 2.79 -1.97 -32.59
C ALA A 232 2.89 -0.62 -31.86
N LEU A 233 3.98 0.12 -32.06
CA LEU A 233 4.14 1.47 -31.53
C LEU A 233 3.14 2.45 -32.17
N ALA A 234 3.00 2.44 -33.50
CA ALA A 234 2.07 3.33 -34.22
C ALA A 234 0.60 3.04 -33.89
N GLU A 235 0.26 1.77 -33.64
CA GLU A 235 -1.07 1.33 -33.19
C GLU A 235 -1.30 1.60 -31.69
N GLY A 236 -0.29 2.11 -30.97
CA GLY A 236 -0.39 2.42 -29.55
C GLY A 236 -0.55 1.20 -28.65
N ARG A 237 -0.02 0.05 -29.06
CA ARG A 237 -0.13 -1.23 -28.34
C ARG A 237 1.03 -1.53 -27.40
N LEU A 238 2.03 -0.66 -27.32
CA LEU A 238 3.22 -0.85 -26.49
C LEU A 238 3.15 0.01 -25.22
N PHE A 239 3.61 -0.55 -24.10
CA PHE A 239 3.57 0.07 -22.78
C PHE A 239 4.89 -0.14 -22.05
N LEU A 240 5.33 0.88 -21.31
CA LEU A 240 6.60 0.88 -20.60
C LEU A 240 6.37 1.13 -19.11
N ALA A 241 6.98 0.31 -18.26
CA ALA A 241 7.22 0.62 -16.86
C ALA A 241 8.68 1.10 -16.71
N ASP A 242 8.87 2.32 -16.22
CA ASP A 242 10.18 2.96 -16.09
C ASP A 242 10.43 3.37 -14.64
N TYR A 243 11.45 2.77 -14.03
CA TYR A 243 11.80 2.95 -12.62
C TYR A 243 12.90 3.99 -12.41
N LYS A 244 13.06 4.94 -13.34
CA LYS A 244 14.06 6.02 -13.29
C LYS A 244 14.09 6.80 -11.98
N ALA A 245 12.97 6.94 -11.28
CA ALA A 245 12.90 7.61 -9.98
C ALA A 245 13.83 6.97 -8.93
N LEU A 246 14.21 5.70 -9.11
CA LEU A 246 15.12 4.97 -8.23
C LEU A 246 16.60 5.07 -8.65
N ALA A 247 16.93 5.72 -9.77
CA ALA A 247 18.30 5.76 -10.29
C ALA A 247 19.32 6.44 -9.35
N GLY A 248 18.84 7.31 -8.45
CA GLY A 248 19.66 7.96 -7.41
C GLY A 248 19.74 7.20 -6.09
N VAL A 249 19.10 6.04 -5.95
CA VAL A 249 19.08 5.27 -4.72
C VAL A 249 20.44 4.58 -4.51
N ILE A 250 21.05 4.80 -3.36
CA ILE A 250 22.27 4.11 -2.95
C ILE A 250 21.86 2.76 -2.34
N ASN A 251 22.50 1.68 -2.77
CA ASN A 251 22.30 0.33 -2.26
C ASN A 251 22.58 0.22 -0.75
N GLY A 252 21.69 -0.47 -0.02
CA GLY A 252 21.77 -0.66 1.43
C GLY A 252 22.62 -1.86 1.83
N ASN A 253 22.80 -2.06 3.14
CA ASN A 253 23.64 -3.14 3.68
C ASN A 253 23.15 -3.78 5.01
N PHE A 254 21.87 -3.62 5.34
CA PHE A 254 21.30 -4.05 6.62
C PHE A 254 21.06 -5.58 6.73
N PRO A 255 21.22 -6.19 7.93
CA PRO A 255 22.00 -5.66 9.06
C PRO A 255 23.50 -5.75 8.74
N ASP A 256 23.87 -6.78 7.97
CA ASP A 256 25.19 -7.04 7.43
C ASP A 256 25.06 -7.61 6.01
N GLY A 257 25.86 -7.10 5.07
CA GLY A 257 25.92 -7.60 3.69
C GLY A 257 25.06 -6.80 2.70
N PRO A 258 25.42 -6.81 1.41
CA PRO A 258 24.85 -5.91 0.43
C PRO A 258 23.39 -6.25 0.09
N LYS A 259 22.55 -5.22 0.00
CA LYS A 259 21.21 -5.24 -0.59
C LYS A 259 21.20 -4.35 -1.82
N TYR A 260 20.43 -4.72 -2.81
CA TYR A 260 20.40 -4.02 -4.09
C TYR A 260 19.00 -3.49 -4.39
N CYS A 261 18.95 -2.22 -4.77
CA CYS A 261 17.84 -1.57 -5.44
C CYS A 261 18.25 -1.31 -6.91
N PHE A 262 17.27 -1.23 -7.80
CA PHE A 262 17.52 -1.08 -9.23
C PHE A 262 16.61 -0.01 -9.83
N ALA A 263 16.96 0.46 -11.04
CA ALA A 263 16.13 1.36 -11.83
C ALA A 263 15.92 0.82 -13.26
N PRO A 264 15.27 -0.36 -13.41
CA PRO A 264 15.08 -1.00 -14.70
C PRO A 264 14.03 -0.29 -15.55
N ARG A 265 13.93 -0.76 -16.79
CA ARG A 265 12.86 -0.42 -17.75
C ARG A 265 12.28 -1.71 -18.30
N ALA A 266 10.97 -1.88 -18.25
CA ALA A 266 10.27 -3.11 -18.69
C ALA A 266 9.18 -2.78 -19.72
N LEU A 267 9.28 -3.38 -20.90
CA LEU A 267 8.40 -3.18 -22.04
C LEU A 267 7.35 -4.30 -22.11
N PHE A 268 6.11 -3.91 -22.36
CA PHE A 268 4.95 -4.77 -22.51
C PHE A 268 4.20 -4.43 -23.79
N GLY A 269 3.39 -5.37 -24.28
CA GLY A 269 2.59 -5.16 -25.49
C GLY A 269 1.22 -5.82 -25.42
N LEU A 270 0.29 -5.29 -26.21
CA LEU A 270 -1.01 -5.90 -26.46
C LEU A 270 -0.99 -6.68 -27.78
N PRO A 271 -1.38 -7.97 -27.78
CA PRO A 271 -1.65 -8.70 -29.01
C PRO A 271 -2.71 -7.99 -29.86
N ARG A 272 -2.70 -8.17 -31.18
CA ARG A 272 -3.78 -7.65 -32.04
C ARG A 272 -5.10 -8.37 -31.72
N GLY A 273 -6.19 -7.61 -31.71
CA GLY A 273 -7.52 -8.16 -31.42
C GLY A 273 -8.55 -7.08 -31.13
N SER A 274 -9.76 -7.51 -30.81
CA SER A 274 -10.87 -6.66 -30.39
C SER A 274 -11.25 -6.92 -28.93
N GLY A 275 -11.74 -5.90 -28.23
CA GLY A 275 -12.12 -6.00 -26.81
C GLY A 275 -10.94 -5.85 -25.85
N PRO A 276 -11.19 -6.03 -24.53
CA PRO A 276 -10.14 -6.00 -23.51
C PRO A 276 -9.14 -7.15 -23.71
N ARG A 277 -7.85 -6.81 -23.64
CA ARG A 277 -6.73 -7.73 -23.88
C ARG A 277 -5.69 -7.58 -22.78
N GLN A 278 -5.03 -8.67 -22.44
CA GLN A 278 -3.99 -8.71 -21.41
C GLN A 278 -2.65 -8.25 -21.99
N LEU A 279 -1.82 -7.66 -21.12
CA LEU A 279 -0.44 -7.33 -21.44
C LEU A 279 0.40 -8.59 -21.52
N GLU A 280 1.32 -8.62 -22.48
CA GLU A 280 2.39 -9.60 -22.56
C GLU A 280 3.74 -8.92 -22.36
N ALA A 281 4.64 -9.58 -21.63
CA ALA A 281 5.97 -9.05 -21.34
C ALA A 281 6.89 -9.24 -22.55
N LEU A 282 7.54 -8.17 -23.01
CA LEU A 282 8.34 -8.18 -24.23
C LEU A 282 9.84 -8.11 -23.96
N GLY A 283 10.26 -7.32 -22.98
CA GLY A 283 11.67 -7.24 -22.64
C GLY A 283 12.00 -6.30 -21.49
N ILE A 284 13.16 -6.51 -20.88
CA ILE A 284 13.62 -5.80 -19.69
C ILE A 284 15.07 -5.36 -19.91
N ARG A 285 15.36 -4.10 -19.54
CA ARG A 285 16.72 -3.64 -19.26
C ARG A 285 16.85 -3.39 -17.77
N CYS A 286 17.84 -4.02 -17.14
CA CYS A 286 18.00 -4.01 -15.69
C CYS A 286 18.49 -2.68 -15.10
N GLY A 287 18.76 -1.68 -15.93
CA GLY A 287 19.13 -0.33 -15.52
C GLY A 287 18.89 0.70 -16.62
N GLN A 288 19.14 1.98 -16.29
CA GLN A 288 18.85 3.12 -17.18
C GLN A 288 19.86 3.27 -18.34
N ASP A 289 21.11 2.87 -18.14
CA ASP A 289 22.14 2.93 -19.18
C ASP A 289 22.00 1.76 -20.17
N SER A 290 21.41 2.05 -21.33
CA SER A 290 21.21 1.08 -22.41
C SER A 290 22.50 0.54 -23.03
N SER A 291 23.65 1.19 -22.81
CA SER A 291 24.95 0.70 -23.26
C SER A 291 25.56 -0.33 -22.31
N ALA A 292 25.18 -0.28 -21.03
CA ALA A 292 25.68 -1.18 -19.98
C ALA A 292 24.80 -2.42 -19.79
N TYR A 293 23.47 -2.27 -19.88
CA TYR A 293 22.52 -3.36 -19.65
C TYR A 293 21.92 -3.88 -20.94
N VAL A 294 22.13 -5.17 -21.27
CA VAL A 294 21.50 -5.80 -22.43
C VAL A 294 19.97 -5.88 -22.28
N LEU A 295 19.27 -6.08 -23.41
CA LEU A 295 17.84 -6.36 -23.40
C LEU A 295 17.63 -7.86 -23.15
N TYR A 296 17.00 -8.21 -22.04
CA TYR A 296 16.50 -9.55 -21.75
C TYR A 296 15.08 -9.70 -22.28
N THR A 297 14.74 -10.87 -22.80
CA THR A 297 13.44 -11.23 -23.36
C THR A 297 13.00 -12.59 -22.83
N PRO A 298 11.72 -12.99 -22.97
CA PRO A 298 11.25 -14.31 -22.55
C PRO A 298 12.06 -15.50 -23.11
N ALA A 299 12.75 -15.31 -24.24
CA ALA A 299 13.61 -16.33 -24.84
C ALA A 299 14.92 -16.60 -24.07
N ASP A 300 15.30 -15.73 -23.12
CA ASP A 300 16.56 -15.80 -22.39
C ASP A 300 16.51 -16.72 -21.14
N GLY A 301 15.39 -17.42 -20.92
CA GLY A 301 15.25 -18.45 -19.88
C GLY A 301 15.55 -17.94 -18.47
N VAL A 302 16.49 -18.57 -17.77
CA VAL A 302 16.81 -18.18 -16.38
C VAL A 302 17.25 -16.71 -16.25
N ALA A 303 17.93 -16.16 -17.26
CA ALA A 303 18.33 -14.75 -17.23
C ALA A 303 17.11 -13.80 -17.30
N TRP A 304 16.04 -14.23 -17.96
CA TRP A 304 14.76 -13.52 -17.98
C TRP A 304 14.08 -13.52 -16.60
N ASP A 305 14.08 -14.65 -15.88
CA ASP A 305 13.50 -14.71 -14.53
C ASP A 305 14.24 -13.82 -13.54
N GLN A 306 15.56 -13.74 -13.66
CA GLN A 306 16.38 -12.80 -12.89
C GLN A 306 16.08 -11.34 -13.24
N ALA A 307 15.90 -11.03 -14.54
CA ALA A 307 15.50 -9.68 -14.97
C ALA A 307 14.09 -9.30 -14.46
N LYS A 308 13.14 -10.24 -14.44
CA LYS A 308 11.83 -10.03 -13.79
C LYS A 308 11.98 -9.73 -12.31
N THR A 309 12.86 -10.45 -11.60
CA THR A 309 13.15 -10.20 -10.17
C THR A 309 13.71 -8.80 -9.94
N VAL A 310 14.61 -8.33 -10.82
CA VAL A 310 15.11 -6.94 -10.80
C VAL A 310 13.98 -5.93 -10.92
N VAL A 311 13.00 -6.18 -11.79
CA VAL A 311 11.81 -5.32 -11.92
C VAL A 311 10.93 -5.38 -10.69
N GLU A 312 10.66 -6.56 -10.12
CA GLU A 312 9.83 -6.67 -8.91
C GLU A 312 10.47 -5.97 -7.69
N VAL A 313 11.79 -6.05 -7.54
CA VAL A 313 12.51 -5.28 -6.51
C VAL A 313 12.33 -3.79 -6.73
N ALA A 314 12.51 -3.30 -7.96
CA ALA A 314 12.31 -1.89 -8.26
C ALA A 314 10.85 -1.46 -8.05
N ASP A 315 9.90 -2.30 -8.42
CA ASP A 315 8.48 -2.02 -8.28
C ASP A 315 8.05 -1.94 -6.82
N PHE A 316 8.56 -2.84 -5.97
CA PHE A 316 8.39 -2.78 -4.52
C PHE A 316 8.93 -1.46 -3.96
N ASN A 317 10.16 -1.10 -4.33
CA ASN A 317 10.80 0.10 -3.78
C ASN A 317 10.08 1.38 -4.24
N LEU A 318 9.69 1.48 -5.51
CA LEU A 318 8.94 2.63 -6.01
C LEU A 318 7.52 2.68 -5.43
N HIS A 319 6.87 1.52 -5.26
CA HIS A 319 5.57 1.40 -4.62
C HIS A 319 5.61 1.97 -3.20
N GLU A 320 6.45 1.41 -2.34
CA GLU A 320 6.43 1.79 -0.92
C GLU A 320 6.83 3.26 -0.74
N LEU A 321 7.82 3.73 -1.49
CA LEU A 321 8.34 5.09 -1.32
C LEU A 321 7.46 6.15 -1.98
N SER A 322 6.89 5.86 -3.15
CA SER A 322 6.15 6.85 -3.95
C SER A 322 4.65 6.56 -3.97
N SER A 323 4.21 5.46 -4.56
CA SER A 323 2.78 5.17 -4.76
C SER A 323 2.00 5.07 -3.45
N HIS A 324 2.63 4.52 -2.42
CA HIS A 324 2.09 4.32 -1.08
C HIS A 324 2.46 5.49 -0.17
N LEU A 325 3.68 5.56 0.37
CA LEU A 325 4.07 6.59 1.35
C LEU A 325 3.90 8.02 0.79
N GLY A 326 4.57 8.35 -0.32
CA GLY A 326 4.54 9.71 -0.88
C GLY A 326 3.14 10.17 -1.28
N ARG A 327 2.53 9.47 -2.25
CA ARG A 327 1.32 9.89 -2.95
C ARG A 327 0.00 9.55 -2.21
N THR A 328 0.08 8.94 -1.02
CA THR A 328 -1.08 8.82 -0.12
C THR A 328 -0.78 9.48 1.23
N HIS A 329 -0.02 8.84 2.11
CA HIS A 329 0.24 9.28 3.48
C HIS A 329 0.75 10.73 3.55
N LEU A 330 1.84 11.02 2.85
CA LEU A 330 2.51 12.32 2.92
C LEU A 330 1.75 13.41 2.13
N LEU A 331 1.00 13.03 1.08
CA LEU A 331 0.15 13.95 0.33
C LEU A 331 -1.05 14.44 1.14
N VAL A 332 -1.68 13.55 1.92
CA VAL A 332 -2.92 13.84 2.65
C VAL A 332 -2.65 14.59 3.96
N GLU A 333 -1.56 14.30 4.67
CA GLU A 333 -1.31 14.89 5.99
C GLU A 333 -1.35 16.43 6.05
N PRO A 334 -0.81 17.18 5.06
CA PRO A 334 -0.94 18.63 5.06
C PRO A 334 -2.40 19.11 5.08
N PHE A 335 -3.30 18.39 4.42
CA PHE A 335 -4.72 18.71 4.44
C PHE A 335 -5.36 18.47 5.80
N VAL A 336 -4.89 17.48 6.57
CA VAL A 336 -5.36 17.26 7.94
C VAL A 336 -5.04 18.48 8.81
N VAL A 337 -3.76 18.90 8.80
CA VAL A 337 -3.28 20.04 9.60
C VAL A 337 -4.00 21.32 9.20
N ALA A 338 -4.03 21.66 7.90
CA ALA A 338 -4.70 22.87 7.42
C ALA A 338 -6.21 22.88 7.75
N THR A 339 -6.89 21.74 7.64
CA THR A 339 -8.33 21.65 7.92
C THR A 339 -8.61 22.02 9.37
N HIS A 340 -7.86 21.47 10.32
CA HIS A 340 -8.03 21.81 11.74
C HIS A 340 -7.56 23.22 12.11
N GLN A 341 -6.59 23.79 11.39
CA GLN A 341 -6.12 25.16 11.62
C GLN A 341 -7.08 26.22 11.07
N CYS A 342 -7.65 25.99 9.89
CA CYS A 342 -8.29 27.04 9.09
C CYS A 342 -9.80 26.91 9.00
N LEU A 343 -10.36 25.72 9.17
CA LEU A 343 -11.79 25.47 9.04
C LEU A 343 -12.39 25.10 10.40
N PRO A 344 -13.36 25.86 10.93
CA PRO A 344 -14.11 25.47 12.11
C PRO A 344 -14.71 24.08 11.97
N ASP A 345 -14.87 23.37 13.08
CA ASP A 345 -15.49 22.04 13.12
C ASP A 345 -16.90 22.00 12.49
N SER A 346 -17.62 23.12 12.49
CA SER A 346 -18.94 23.28 11.87
C SER A 346 -18.90 23.64 10.38
N HIS A 347 -17.74 23.98 9.84
CA HIS A 347 -17.59 24.32 8.42
C HIS A 347 -17.92 23.09 7.56
N PRO A 348 -18.71 23.21 6.48
CA PRO A 348 -19.18 22.06 5.70
C PRO A 348 -18.03 21.22 5.13
N VAL A 349 -16.96 21.87 4.65
CA VAL A 349 -15.77 21.14 4.16
C VAL A 349 -15.04 20.39 5.29
N SER A 350 -14.97 20.95 6.50
CA SER A 350 -14.36 20.28 7.66
C SER A 350 -15.21 19.09 8.12
N LEU A 351 -16.54 19.25 8.15
CA LEU A 351 -17.48 18.15 8.44
C LEU A 351 -17.38 17.01 7.42
N LEU A 352 -17.22 17.32 6.14
CA LEU A 352 -17.05 16.29 5.12
C LEU A 352 -15.71 15.55 5.27
N LEU A 353 -14.60 16.27 5.47
CA LEU A 353 -13.25 15.69 5.37
C LEU A 353 -12.76 14.98 6.63
N ARG A 354 -13.10 15.43 7.83
CA ARG A 354 -12.52 14.87 9.09
C ARG A 354 -12.65 13.33 9.23
N PRO A 355 -13.76 12.68 8.85
CA PRO A 355 -13.85 11.22 8.88
C PRO A 355 -12.83 10.53 7.96
N HIS A 356 -12.37 11.22 6.91
CA HIS A 356 -11.37 10.73 5.96
C HIS A 356 -9.92 11.02 6.39
N PHE A 357 -9.73 11.69 7.52
CA PHE A 357 -8.42 11.98 8.12
C PHE A 357 -8.14 11.19 9.40
N GLU A 358 -9.14 10.45 9.89
CA GLU A 358 -9.04 9.66 11.12
C GLU A 358 -7.78 8.80 11.10
N GLY A 359 -6.87 9.02 12.07
CA GLY A 359 -5.68 8.19 12.26
C GLY A 359 -4.49 8.51 11.35
N THR A 360 -4.63 9.38 10.35
CA THR A 360 -3.56 9.70 9.39
C THR A 360 -2.35 10.34 10.05
N ILE A 361 -2.54 11.35 10.90
CA ILE A 361 -1.41 11.96 11.65
C ILE A 361 -0.74 10.94 12.57
N PHE A 362 -1.51 10.07 13.23
CA PHE A 362 -0.94 9.07 14.13
C PHE A 362 -0.07 8.07 13.38
N ILE A 363 -0.58 7.46 12.30
CA ILE A 363 0.15 6.42 11.58
C ILE A 363 1.39 7.00 10.88
N ASN A 364 1.31 8.23 10.36
CA ASN A 364 2.44 8.90 9.74
C ASN A 364 3.52 9.28 10.76
N ASN A 365 3.12 9.75 11.95
CA ASN A 365 4.07 10.01 13.04
C ASN A 365 4.77 8.72 13.51
N ALA A 366 4.02 7.62 13.64
CA ALA A 366 4.58 6.32 13.97
C ALA A 366 5.54 5.82 12.88
N ALA A 367 5.18 5.96 11.61
CA ALA A 367 6.03 5.61 10.48
C ALA A 367 7.33 6.41 10.48
N GLN A 368 7.25 7.73 10.71
CA GLN A 368 8.42 8.59 10.83
C GLN A 368 9.38 8.13 11.93
N ALA A 369 8.85 7.82 13.11
CA ALA A 369 9.65 7.50 14.29
C ALA A 369 10.27 6.09 14.23
N LYS A 370 9.66 5.16 13.49
CA LYS A 370 9.98 3.73 13.57
C LYS A 370 10.20 3.04 12.23
N LEU A 371 9.39 3.37 11.22
CA LEU A 371 9.40 2.67 9.94
C LEU A 371 10.49 3.22 9.02
N ILE A 372 10.45 4.53 8.78
CA ILE A 372 11.41 5.21 7.92
C ILE A 372 12.61 5.73 8.71
N ALA A 373 12.79 5.39 9.99
CA ALA A 373 13.98 5.74 10.78
C ALA A 373 15.19 4.86 10.40
N PRO A 374 16.44 5.28 10.67
CA PRO A 374 17.61 4.40 10.55
C PRO A 374 17.41 3.11 11.37
N GLY A 375 17.64 1.96 10.75
CA GLY A 375 17.35 0.64 11.34
C GLY A 375 15.87 0.29 11.49
N GLY A 376 14.96 1.12 10.95
CA GLY A 376 13.53 0.84 10.85
C GLY A 376 13.19 -0.11 9.70
N ASP A 377 11.95 -0.61 9.63
CA ASP A 377 11.62 -1.74 8.73
C ASP A 377 11.81 -1.39 7.23
N VAL A 378 11.71 -0.11 6.82
CA VAL A 378 12.08 0.31 5.44
C VAL A 378 13.57 0.17 5.20
N ASP A 379 14.41 0.60 6.14
CA ASP A 379 15.87 0.44 6.06
C ASP A 379 16.28 -1.04 6.10
N MET A 380 15.50 -1.89 6.77
CA MET A 380 15.72 -3.33 6.84
C MET A 380 15.33 -4.05 5.54
N LEU A 381 14.16 -3.74 4.98
CA LEU A 381 13.54 -4.54 3.91
C LEU A 381 13.80 -4.03 2.50
N LEU A 382 13.92 -2.72 2.29
CA LEU A 382 14.13 -2.16 0.95
C LEU A 382 15.60 -2.24 0.52
N GLY A 383 15.82 -2.21 -0.80
CA GLY A 383 17.15 -2.38 -1.39
C GLY A 383 18.08 -1.19 -1.18
N GLY A 384 17.52 -0.01 -0.91
CA GLY A 384 18.26 1.25 -0.74
C GLY A 384 18.62 1.59 0.71
N THR A 385 19.56 2.52 0.89
CA THR A 385 19.78 3.18 2.19
C THR A 385 18.59 4.04 2.57
N ILE A 386 18.28 4.12 3.87
CA ILE A 386 17.17 4.95 4.32
C ILE A 386 17.26 6.42 3.89
N ALA A 387 18.47 6.98 3.82
CA ALA A 387 18.69 8.38 3.44
C ALA A 387 18.21 8.65 2.02
N THR A 388 18.62 7.85 1.04
CA THR A 388 18.19 8.03 -0.35
C THR A 388 16.76 7.55 -0.60
N SER A 389 16.28 6.55 0.14
CA SER A 389 14.89 6.08 0.03
C SER A 389 13.88 7.17 0.42
N ARG A 390 14.16 7.92 1.51
CA ARG A 390 13.34 9.08 1.90
C ARG A 390 13.31 10.17 0.83
N VAL A 391 14.42 10.38 0.11
CA VAL A 391 14.50 11.37 -0.98
C VAL A 391 13.54 11.01 -2.12
N VAL A 392 13.38 9.73 -2.47
CA VAL A 392 12.42 9.29 -3.49
C VAL A 392 10.98 9.68 -3.09
N ALA A 393 10.60 9.44 -1.84
CA ALA A 393 9.27 9.81 -1.33
C ALA A 393 9.02 11.32 -1.45
N VAL A 394 10.00 12.13 -1.03
CA VAL A 394 9.94 13.60 -1.12
C VAL A 394 9.86 14.08 -2.56
N GLN A 395 10.75 13.58 -3.44
CA GLN A 395 10.80 13.98 -4.85
C GLN A 395 9.51 13.63 -5.60
N SER A 396 8.85 12.53 -5.21
CA SER A 396 7.57 12.13 -5.82
C SER A 396 6.45 13.15 -5.66
N LEU A 397 6.55 14.06 -4.67
CA LEU A 397 5.58 15.13 -4.43
C LEU A 397 6.08 16.51 -4.88
N LEU A 398 7.38 16.78 -4.72
CA LEU A 398 7.93 18.12 -4.91
C LEU A 398 8.59 18.36 -6.26
N ASP A 399 9.16 17.32 -6.86
CA ASP A 399 10.07 17.45 -8.01
C ASP A 399 9.64 16.62 -9.22
N ASP A 400 8.73 15.66 -9.07
CA ASP A 400 8.24 14.83 -10.18
C ASP A 400 7.49 15.68 -11.22
N PRO A 401 7.99 15.83 -12.46
CA PRO A 401 7.33 16.68 -13.46
C PRO A 401 5.98 16.13 -13.93
N SER A 402 5.67 14.87 -13.65
CA SER A 402 4.43 14.20 -14.05
C SER A 402 3.33 14.23 -12.98
N PHE A 403 3.62 14.75 -11.78
CA PHE A 403 2.71 14.69 -10.65
C PHE A 403 2.59 16.03 -9.92
N ASP A 404 1.37 16.50 -9.71
CA ASP A 404 1.03 17.49 -8.69
C ASP A 404 -0.37 17.16 -8.17
N PHE A 405 -0.94 17.96 -7.26
CA PHE A 405 -2.27 17.66 -6.73
C PHE A 405 -3.35 17.51 -7.82
N ASN A 406 -3.32 18.38 -8.84
CA ASN A 406 -4.30 18.35 -9.92
C ASN A 406 -4.01 17.22 -10.92
N GLN A 407 -2.74 17.00 -11.30
CA GLN A 407 -2.34 15.92 -12.20
C GLN A 407 -2.51 14.53 -11.56
N GLY A 408 -2.46 14.45 -10.23
CA GLY A 408 -2.69 13.23 -9.46
C GLY A 408 -4.16 12.81 -9.33
N MET A 409 -5.11 13.65 -9.76
CA MET A 409 -6.53 13.25 -9.84
C MET A 409 -6.67 12.08 -10.79
N LEU A 410 -7.38 11.02 -10.38
CA LEU A 410 -7.45 9.75 -11.13
C LEU A 410 -7.70 9.92 -12.64
N PRO A 411 -8.67 10.73 -13.12
CA PRO A 411 -8.88 10.90 -14.55
C PRO A 411 -7.68 11.52 -15.28
N ASN A 412 -7.02 12.52 -14.67
CA ASN A 412 -5.87 13.20 -15.25
C ASN A 412 -4.64 12.28 -15.25
N GLU A 413 -4.45 11.53 -14.16
CA GLU A 413 -3.34 10.60 -13.99
C GLU A 413 -3.38 9.48 -15.05
N LEU A 414 -4.55 8.89 -15.30
CA LEU A 414 -4.76 7.87 -16.33
C LEU A 414 -4.54 8.42 -17.74
N GLU A 415 -5.01 9.64 -18.01
CA GLU A 415 -4.84 10.30 -19.31
C GLU A 415 -3.36 10.64 -19.56
N ASN A 416 -2.66 11.17 -18.55
CA ASN A 416 -1.25 11.52 -18.62
C ASN A 416 -0.36 10.31 -18.89
N ARG A 417 -0.70 9.13 -18.35
CA ARG A 417 -0.02 7.87 -18.67
C ARG A 417 -0.47 7.26 -20.00
N GLY A 418 -1.53 7.76 -20.62
CA GLY A 418 -2.06 7.27 -21.89
C GLY A 418 -2.71 5.87 -21.79
N VAL A 419 -3.30 5.55 -20.64
CA VAL A 419 -3.84 4.21 -20.31
C VAL A 419 -5.37 4.18 -20.22
N THR A 420 -6.05 5.16 -20.80
CA THR A 420 -7.52 5.28 -20.83
C THR A 420 -8.20 4.36 -21.86
N ASP A 421 -7.44 3.72 -22.75
CA ASP A 421 -7.96 2.82 -23.78
C ASP A 421 -8.54 1.52 -23.17
N ALA A 422 -9.84 1.31 -23.34
CA ALA A 422 -10.57 0.15 -22.81
C ALA A 422 -10.17 -1.20 -23.43
N SER A 423 -9.36 -1.21 -24.50
CA SER A 423 -8.81 -2.43 -25.08
C SER A 423 -7.65 -3.03 -24.26
N LEU A 424 -7.09 -2.27 -23.31
CA LEU A 424 -6.22 -2.77 -22.26
C LEU A 424 -7.09 -3.26 -21.09
N ASP A 425 -6.97 -4.54 -20.74
CA ASP A 425 -7.57 -5.10 -19.52
C ASP A 425 -6.82 -4.52 -18.30
N TYR A 426 -7.48 -3.60 -17.60
CA TYR A 426 -6.85 -2.81 -16.53
C TYR A 426 -7.76 -2.72 -15.30
N PRO A 427 -7.75 -3.75 -14.43
CA PRO A 427 -8.62 -3.83 -13.27
C PRO A 427 -8.60 -2.62 -12.35
N TYR A 428 -7.41 -2.09 -12.02
CA TYR A 428 -7.31 -0.89 -11.18
C TYR A 428 -8.02 0.29 -11.82
N ARG A 429 -7.77 0.60 -13.10
CA ARG A 429 -8.44 1.71 -13.80
C ARG A 429 -9.96 1.54 -13.76
N ASP A 430 -10.44 0.38 -14.19
CA ASP A 430 -11.87 0.15 -14.41
C ASP A 430 -12.67 0.14 -13.11
N ASP A 431 -12.06 -0.30 -11.99
CA ASP A 431 -12.71 -0.30 -10.67
C ASP A 431 -12.52 1.06 -9.96
N ALA A 432 -11.35 1.69 -10.09
CA ALA A 432 -11.07 3.00 -9.50
C ALA A 432 -11.96 4.08 -10.11
N GLN A 433 -12.24 4.03 -11.42
CA GLN A 433 -13.13 4.98 -12.08
C GLN A 433 -14.57 4.90 -11.56
N LEU A 434 -15.05 3.70 -11.19
CA LEU A 434 -16.37 3.53 -10.57
C LEU A 434 -16.42 4.22 -9.19
N LEU A 435 -15.40 4.00 -8.38
CA LEU A 435 -15.27 4.61 -7.06
C LEU A 435 -15.10 6.13 -7.13
N TRP A 436 -14.24 6.62 -8.01
CA TRP A 436 -14.06 8.05 -8.26
C TRP A 436 -15.39 8.70 -8.64
N GLY A 437 -16.13 8.13 -9.60
CA GLY A 437 -17.44 8.65 -10.01
C GLY A 437 -18.46 8.67 -8.87
N ALA A 438 -18.52 7.62 -8.05
CA ALA A 438 -19.41 7.58 -6.89
C ALA A 438 -19.05 8.61 -5.82
N ILE A 439 -17.75 8.78 -5.52
CA ILE A 439 -17.25 9.79 -4.59
C ILE A 439 -17.52 11.19 -5.14
N GLU A 440 -17.25 11.45 -6.43
CA GLU A 440 -17.53 12.75 -7.06
C GLU A 440 -19.01 13.12 -6.98
N GLN A 441 -19.90 12.17 -7.27
CA GLN A 441 -21.34 12.40 -7.18
C GLN A 441 -21.79 12.68 -5.74
N TRP A 442 -21.24 11.95 -4.76
CA TRP A 442 -21.48 12.20 -3.33
C TRP A 442 -21.03 13.60 -2.92
N VAL A 443 -19.77 13.94 -3.20
CA VAL A 443 -19.18 15.23 -2.88
C VAL A 443 -19.96 16.35 -3.55
N ARG A 444 -20.30 16.21 -4.84
CA ARG A 444 -21.10 17.21 -5.56
C ARG A 444 -22.44 17.44 -4.89
N SER A 445 -23.15 16.37 -4.57
CA SER A 445 -24.47 16.44 -3.92
C SER A 445 -24.39 17.08 -2.54
N TYR A 446 -23.30 16.85 -1.80
CA TYR A 446 -23.03 17.51 -0.52
C TYR A 446 -22.68 19.00 -0.68
N VAL A 447 -21.73 19.32 -1.56
CA VAL A 447 -21.22 20.69 -1.75
C VAL A 447 -22.32 21.63 -2.20
N VAL A 448 -23.22 21.24 -3.12
CA VAL A 448 -24.29 22.11 -3.61
C VAL A 448 -25.38 22.43 -2.57
N ILE A 449 -25.43 21.69 -1.44
CA ILE A 449 -26.30 22.02 -0.29
C ILE A 449 -25.80 23.30 0.41
N HIS A 450 -24.48 23.52 0.39
CA HIS A 450 -23.78 24.58 1.12
C HIS A 450 -23.29 25.72 0.20
N TYR A 451 -22.94 25.42 -1.05
CA TYR A 451 -22.47 26.37 -2.05
C TYR A 451 -23.31 26.27 -3.32
N ALA A 452 -24.32 27.14 -3.44
CA ALA A 452 -25.24 27.23 -4.57
C ALA A 452 -24.66 27.99 -5.78
N SER A 453 -23.49 28.62 -5.64
CA SER A 453 -22.81 29.34 -6.73
C SER A 453 -21.31 29.47 -6.49
N ASP A 454 -20.55 29.66 -7.57
CA ASP A 454 -19.12 29.95 -7.54
C ASP A 454 -18.79 31.19 -6.69
N ALA A 455 -19.67 32.19 -6.70
CA ALA A 455 -19.50 33.38 -5.86
C ALA A 455 -19.47 33.04 -4.35
N GLN A 456 -20.18 32.00 -3.90
CA GLN A 456 -20.11 31.59 -2.49
C GLN A 456 -18.78 30.91 -2.16
N VAL A 457 -18.24 30.09 -3.06
CA VAL A 457 -16.90 29.48 -2.90
C VAL A 457 -15.82 30.55 -2.88
N ALA A 458 -15.86 31.49 -3.83
CA ALA A 458 -14.88 32.56 -3.95
C ALA A 458 -14.89 33.53 -2.75
N ASN A 459 -16.06 33.76 -2.14
CA ASN A 459 -16.21 34.68 -1.00
C ASN A 459 -16.09 34.02 0.38
N ASP A 460 -15.94 32.70 0.46
CA ASP A 460 -15.75 31.97 1.72
C ASP A 460 -14.34 32.19 2.26
N GLN A 461 -14.21 33.07 3.25
CA GLN A 461 -12.91 33.49 3.78
C GLN A 461 -12.14 32.36 4.47
N GLU A 462 -12.84 31.42 5.11
CA GLU A 462 -12.24 30.26 5.80
C GLU A 462 -11.68 29.29 4.76
N LEU A 463 -12.45 29.02 3.71
CA LEU A 463 -12.01 28.19 2.58
C LEU A 463 -10.83 28.80 1.82
N GLN A 464 -10.84 30.13 1.60
CA GLN A 464 -9.71 30.82 0.98
C GLN A 464 -8.46 30.82 1.88
N LEU A 465 -8.62 30.92 3.20
CA LEU A 465 -7.51 30.80 4.14
C LEU A 465 -6.92 29.39 4.13
N TRP A 466 -7.78 28.37 4.19
CA TRP A 466 -7.38 26.97 4.10
C TRP A 466 -6.53 26.68 2.86
N SER A 467 -6.98 27.14 1.69
CA SER A 467 -6.24 26.94 0.44
C SER A 467 -4.90 27.69 0.40
N ARG A 468 -4.86 28.94 0.84
CA ARG A 468 -3.60 29.71 0.94
C ARG A 468 -2.61 29.06 1.90
N THR A 469 -3.07 28.54 3.03
CA THR A 469 -2.23 27.81 3.98
C THR A 469 -1.64 26.56 3.35
N LEU A 470 -2.41 25.81 2.55
CA LEU A 470 -1.96 24.58 1.90
C LEU A 470 -0.82 24.80 0.90
N VAL A 471 -0.87 25.86 0.10
CA VAL A 471 0.16 26.14 -0.92
C VAL A 471 1.34 26.97 -0.41
N SER A 472 1.21 27.57 0.77
CA SER A 472 2.24 28.45 1.34
C SER A 472 3.55 27.70 1.63
N LYS A 473 4.68 28.41 1.46
CA LYS A 473 6.01 27.92 1.85
C LYS A 473 6.14 27.71 3.36
N ASP A 474 5.40 28.49 4.14
CA ASP A 474 5.34 28.40 5.61
C ASP A 474 4.10 27.61 6.09
N GLY A 475 3.40 26.95 5.15
CA GLY A 475 2.27 26.06 5.42
C GLY A 475 2.44 24.69 4.75
N GLY A 476 1.39 24.18 4.10
CA GLY A 476 1.33 22.79 3.64
C GLY A 476 2.26 22.40 2.48
N ARG A 477 2.86 23.38 1.76
CA ARG A 477 3.73 23.15 0.59
C ARG A 477 3.14 22.24 -0.49
N VAL A 478 1.81 22.20 -0.63
CA VAL A 478 1.14 21.35 -1.60
C VAL A 478 1.27 21.94 -3.00
N ARG A 479 2.02 21.27 -3.88
CA ARG A 479 2.22 21.68 -5.27
C ARG A 479 0.96 21.44 -6.10
N GLY A 480 0.58 22.44 -6.91
CA GLY A 480 -0.51 22.31 -7.89
C GLY A 480 -1.91 22.32 -7.29
N PHE A 481 -2.09 22.67 -6.01
CA PHE A 481 -3.43 22.84 -5.42
C PHE A 481 -4.05 24.18 -5.83
N GLY A 482 -5.35 24.21 -6.13
CA GLY A 482 -6.08 25.36 -6.69
C GLY A 482 -6.27 25.27 -8.21
N GLU A 483 -7.23 26.02 -8.75
CA GLU A 483 -7.54 26.07 -10.19
C GLU A 483 -6.38 26.61 -11.02
N ASP A 484 -5.56 27.48 -10.42
CA ASP A 484 -4.33 28.02 -11.00
C ASP A 484 -3.07 27.29 -10.50
N GLY A 485 -3.23 26.22 -9.71
CA GLY A 485 -2.15 25.51 -9.04
C GLY A 485 -1.46 26.29 -7.92
N ALA A 486 -2.01 27.44 -7.52
CA ALA A 486 -1.45 28.36 -6.52
C ALA A 486 -2.45 28.74 -5.41
N GLY A 487 -3.40 27.86 -5.12
CA GLY A 487 -4.33 27.96 -3.99
C GLY A 487 -5.58 28.79 -4.27
N LYS A 488 -5.91 29.05 -5.54
CA LYS A 488 -7.15 29.74 -5.89
C LYS A 488 -8.33 28.77 -5.96
N LEU A 489 -9.37 29.05 -5.19
CA LEU A 489 -10.65 28.32 -5.20
C LEU A 489 -11.76 29.27 -5.65
N THR A 490 -12.24 29.17 -6.89
CA THR A 490 -13.36 30.01 -7.36
C THR A 490 -14.62 29.25 -7.71
N THR A 491 -14.51 28.05 -8.29
CA THR A 491 -15.70 27.33 -8.76
C THR A 491 -16.14 26.23 -7.80
N VAL A 492 -17.45 26.01 -7.75
CA VAL A 492 -18.04 24.83 -7.12
C VAL A 492 -17.46 23.55 -7.75
N ASP A 493 -17.27 23.55 -9.06
CA ASP A 493 -16.73 22.41 -9.80
C ASP A 493 -15.31 22.04 -9.38
N TYR A 494 -14.41 23.02 -9.19
CA TYR A 494 -13.08 22.72 -8.69
C TYR A 494 -13.10 22.25 -7.24
N LEU A 495 -13.92 22.89 -6.37
CA LEU A 495 -14.06 22.46 -4.98
C LEU A 495 -14.52 20.99 -4.91
N VAL A 496 -15.48 20.59 -5.73
CA VAL A 496 -15.92 19.20 -5.84
C VAL A 496 -14.75 18.29 -6.22
N LYS A 497 -14.00 18.61 -7.30
CA LYS A 497 -12.86 17.78 -7.74
C LYS A 497 -11.77 17.67 -6.68
N ALA A 498 -11.43 18.77 -6.00
CA ALA A 498 -10.41 18.78 -4.95
C ALA A 498 -10.82 17.91 -3.75
N LEU A 499 -12.08 17.99 -3.32
CA LEU A 499 -12.59 17.16 -2.22
C LEU A 499 -12.74 15.69 -2.63
N THR A 500 -13.12 15.42 -3.88
CA THR A 500 -13.12 14.06 -4.45
C THR A 500 -11.72 13.47 -4.44
N MET A 501 -10.71 14.23 -4.87
CA MET A 501 -9.31 13.80 -4.83
C MET A 501 -8.89 13.41 -3.41
N LEU A 502 -9.14 14.26 -2.42
CA LEU A 502 -8.76 13.98 -1.03
C LEU A 502 -9.45 12.73 -0.47
N ILE A 503 -10.76 12.61 -0.69
CA ILE A 503 -11.53 11.45 -0.22
C ILE A 503 -11.08 10.18 -0.92
N PHE A 504 -10.88 10.23 -2.25
CA PHE A 504 -10.40 9.09 -3.02
C PHE A 504 -8.98 8.68 -2.58
N THR A 505 -8.06 9.63 -2.42
CA THR A 505 -6.69 9.35 -1.96
C THR A 505 -6.67 8.74 -0.58
N GLY A 506 -7.42 9.32 0.37
CA GLY A 506 -7.48 8.86 1.75
C GLY A 506 -8.20 7.52 1.94
N SER A 507 -9.03 7.09 0.97
CA SER A 507 -9.79 5.84 1.04
C SER A 507 -9.34 4.85 -0.05
N ALA A 508 -9.94 4.91 -1.24
CA ALA A 508 -9.79 3.94 -2.31
C ALA A 508 -8.35 3.82 -2.83
N GLN A 509 -7.64 4.93 -3.03
CA GLN A 509 -6.25 4.89 -3.52
C GLN A 509 -5.33 4.22 -2.51
N HIS A 510 -5.38 4.66 -1.24
CA HIS A 510 -4.64 4.06 -0.15
C HIS A 510 -4.97 2.57 -0.04
N ALA A 511 -6.24 2.19 -0.04
CA ALA A 511 -6.66 0.79 0.01
C ALA A 511 -6.06 -0.06 -1.12
N ALA A 512 -6.05 0.46 -2.37
CA ALA A 512 -5.52 -0.23 -3.53
C ALA A 512 -4.02 -0.55 -3.42
N VAL A 513 -3.24 0.37 -2.84
CA VAL A 513 -1.78 0.22 -2.72
C VAL A 513 -1.36 -0.35 -1.37
N ASN A 514 -2.20 -0.28 -0.33
CA ASN A 514 -1.86 -0.77 1.00
C ASN A 514 -2.25 -2.24 1.20
N PHE A 515 -3.51 -2.63 0.95
CA PHE A 515 -3.98 -3.99 1.29
C PHE A 515 -3.41 -5.07 0.36
N ALA A 516 -2.84 -4.66 -0.77
CA ALA A 516 -2.04 -5.53 -1.62
C ALA A 516 -0.75 -6.02 -0.93
N GLN A 517 -0.25 -5.35 0.12
CA GLN A 517 0.91 -5.79 0.90
C GLN A 517 0.71 -7.20 1.46
N ALA A 518 -0.37 -7.43 2.23
CA ALA A 518 -0.69 -8.75 2.76
C ALA A 518 -1.12 -9.73 1.66
N GLY A 519 -1.77 -9.24 0.60
CA GLY A 519 -2.33 -10.07 -0.47
C GLY A 519 -1.34 -10.59 -1.51
N LEU A 520 -0.24 -9.86 -1.77
CA LEU A 520 0.72 -10.15 -2.85
C LEU A 520 2.18 -10.09 -2.39
N MET A 521 2.51 -9.15 -1.49
CA MET A 521 3.91 -8.77 -1.24
C MET A 521 4.58 -9.59 -0.13
N THR A 522 3.86 -10.49 0.54
CA THR A 522 4.40 -11.26 1.70
C THR A 522 5.33 -12.40 1.30
N TYR A 523 5.24 -12.93 0.07
CA TYR A 523 6.07 -14.04 -0.41
C TYR A 523 7.27 -13.52 -1.21
N THR A 524 8.44 -13.51 -0.58
CA THR A 524 9.65 -12.88 -1.15
C THR A 524 10.14 -13.45 -2.48
N PRO A 525 9.99 -14.74 -2.84
CA PRO A 525 10.34 -15.18 -4.20
C PRO A 525 9.46 -14.58 -5.30
N PHE A 526 8.23 -14.17 -4.96
CA PHE A 526 7.32 -13.52 -5.91
C PHE A 526 7.52 -12.00 -5.92
N VAL A 527 7.62 -11.37 -4.74
CA VAL A 527 7.72 -9.92 -4.59
C VAL A 527 8.77 -9.57 -3.52
N PRO A 528 10.08 -9.58 -3.86
CA PRO A 528 11.14 -9.26 -2.91
C PRO A 528 11.32 -7.74 -2.72
N GLY A 529 11.43 -7.27 -1.47
CA GLY A 529 11.74 -5.85 -1.19
C GLY A 529 13.18 -5.44 -1.53
N ALA A 530 14.10 -6.40 -1.62
CA ALA A 530 15.50 -6.18 -1.97
C ALA A 530 16.09 -7.42 -2.66
N ALA A 531 17.08 -7.20 -3.53
CA ALA A 531 17.92 -8.28 -4.04
C ALA A 531 19.22 -8.41 -3.22
N TYR A 532 19.84 -9.59 -3.28
CA TYR A 532 21.08 -9.93 -2.55
C TYR A 532 22.25 -10.29 -3.48
N ARG A 533 22.07 -10.00 -4.77
CA ARG A 533 23.08 -9.95 -5.82
C ARG A 533 22.78 -8.74 -6.72
N GLY A 534 23.82 -8.23 -7.38
CA GLY A 534 23.66 -7.19 -8.39
C GLY A 534 22.86 -7.69 -9.59
N ALA A 535 22.23 -6.75 -10.31
CA ALA A 535 21.55 -7.06 -11.55
C ALA A 535 22.53 -7.62 -12.60
N PRO A 536 22.11 -8.60 -13.43
CA PRO A 536 22.96 -9.12 -14.48
C PRO A 536 23.14 -8.05 -15.58
N PHE A 537 24.36 -7.91 -16.10
CA PHE A 537 24.67 -7.03 -17.24
C PHE A 537 24.52 -7.78 -18.57
N THR A 538 24.86 -9.08 -18.58
CA THR A 538 24.76 -10.00 -19.72
C THR A 538 24.14 -11.34 -19.32
N SER A 539 23.77 -12.18 -20.30
CA SER A 539 23.32 -13.55 -20.03
C SER A 539 24.43 -14.44 -19.43
N ALA A 540 25.70 -14.12 -19.68
CA ALA A 540 26.82 -14.81 -19.04
C ALA A 540 26.91 -14.47 -17.55
N ASP A 541 26.69 -13.20 -17.17
CA ASP A 541 26.66 -12.80 -15.75
C ASP A 541 25.47 -13.41 -15.02
N ALA A 542 24.32 -13.52 -15.69
CA ALA A 542 23.13 -14.18 -15.16
C ALA A 542 23.42 -15.65 -14.78
N ALA A 543 24.16 -16.38 -15.62
CA ALA A 543 24.52 -17.77 -15.37
C ALA A 543 25.46 -17.95 -14.16
N LEU A 544 26.21 -16.92 -13.77
CA LEU A 544 27.09 -16.94 -12.59
C LEU A 544 26.36 -16.59 -11.28
N ASN A 545 25.13 -16.09 -11.37
CA ASN A 545 24.30 -15.72 -10.22
C ASN A 545 23.14 -16.71 -10.11
N PRO A 546 23.17 -17.73 -9.25
CA PRO A 546 22.02 -18.60 -9.06
C PRO A 546 20.76 -17.79 -8.69
N PRO A 547 19.57 -18.03 -9.27
CA PRO A 547 18.37 -17.24 -8.96
C PRO A 547 18.06 -17.18 -7.45
N LEU A 548 18.24 -18.28 -6.74
CA LEU A 548 18.04 -18.35 -5.29
C LEU A 548 18.97 -17.40 -4.51
N ASP A 549 20.16 -17.10 -5.03
CA ASP A 549 21.11 -16.16 -4.42
C ASP A 549 20.66 -14.71 -4.51
N GLN A 550 19.79 -14.37 -5.47
CA GLN A 550 19.21 -13.02 -5.59
C GLN A 550 18.16 -12.75 -4.50
N LEU A 551 17.50 -13.79 -3.99
CA LEU A 551 16.39 -13.67 -3.05
C LEU A 551 16.85 -13.38 -1.61
N PRO A 552 15.97 -12.85 -0.73
CA PRO A 552 16.31 -12.52 0.65
C PRO A 552 16.69 -13.71 1.53
N PRO A 553 17.57 -13.55 2.52
CA PRO A 553 17.73 -14.56 3.57
C PRO A 553 16.43 -14.72 4.37
N LEU A 554 16.27 -15.86 5.08
CA LEU A 554 15.01 -16.26 5.69
C LEU A 554 14.55 -15.34 6.83
N ASP A 555 15.49 -14.69 7.52
CA ASP A 555 15.19 -13.68 8.53
C ASP A 555 14.53 -12.44 7.91
N MET A 556 15.04 -11.97 6.78
CA MET A 556 14.45 -10.83 6.05
C MET A 556 13.12 -11.21 5.40
N ALA A 557 13.00 -12.44 4.87
CA ALA A 557 11.73 -12.94 4.35
C ALA A 557 10.65 -13.05 5.44
N SER A 558 11.02 -13.52 6.64
CA SER A 558 10.13 -13.55 7.80
C SER A 558 9.73 -12.15 8.24
N THR A 559 10.68 -11.21 8.32
CA THR A 559 10.37 -9.80 8.63
C THR A 559 9.40 -9.19 7.63
N GLN A 560 9.61 -9.41 6.32
CA GLN A 560 8.70 -8.93 5.27
C GLN A 560 7.30 -9.54 5.43
N LEU A 561 7.20 -10.85 5.60
CA LEU A 561 5.92 -11.55 5.84
C LEU A 561 5.17 -10.94 7.03
N ASN A 562 5.83 -10.83 8.18
CA ASN A 562 5.20 -10.37 9.42
C ASN A 562 4.73 -8.92 9.29
N PHE A 563 5.61 -8.04 8.79
CA PHE A 563 5.36 -6.62 8.71
C PHE A 563 4.24 -6.28 7.71
N LEU A 564 4.33 -6.81 6.48
CA LEU A 564 3.33 -6.57 5.44
C LEU A 564 1.99 -7.25 5.73
N THR A 565 1.99 -8.35 6.48
CA THR A 565 0.74 -8.94 6.99
C THR A 565 0.03 -7.98 7.92
N LEU A 566 0.76 -7.31 8.83
CA LEU A 566 0.14 -6.35 9.76
C LEU A 566 -0.46 -5.16 9.01
N LEU A 567 0.34 -4.51 8.14
CA LEU A 567 -0.10 -3.34 7.38
C LEU A 567 -1.30 -3.67 6.48
N GLY A 568 -1.24 -4.80 5.75
CA GLY A 568 -2.31 -5.17 4.82
C GLY A 568 -3.54 -5.87 5.44
N SER A 569 -3.69 -5.92 6.78
CA SER A 569 -4.76 -6.73 7.42
C SER A 569 -5.62 -6.02 8.47
N VAL A 570 -5.42 -4.72 8.71
CA VAL A 570 -6.26 -3.96 9.64
C VAL A 570 -7.19 -3.07 8.82
N TYR A 571 -8.48 -3.42 8.79
CA TYR A 571 -9.51 -2.68 8.06
C TYR A 571 -10.35 -1.90 9.07
N HIS A 572 -9.93 -0.69 9.41
CA HIS A 572 -10.63 0.17 10.38
C HIS A 572 -11.48 1.22 9.68
N THR A 573 -12.76 1.33 10.08
CA THR A 573 -13.81 2.11 9.38
C THR A 573 -14.12 1.59 7.97
N GLN A 574 -15.11 2.18 7.30
CA GLN A 574 -15.50 1.77 5.94
C GLN A 574 -16.05 2.96 5.14
N LEU A 575 -15.61 3.10 3.88
CA LEU A 575 -15.99 4.17 2.97
C LEU A 575 -17.52 4.32 2.90
N GLY A 576 -18.00 5.55 3.05
CA GLY A 576 -19.43 5.87 3.04
C GLY A 576 -20.16 5.56 4.35
N GLN A 577 -19.48 5.01 5.36
CA GLN A 577 -20.03 4.84 6.70
C GLN A 577 -19.58 5.99 7.61
N TYR A 578 -20.55 6.75 8.11
CA TYR A 578 -20.32 7.87 9.02
C TYR A 578 -20.97 7.58 10.38
N PRO A 579 -20.43 8.14 11.49
CA PRO A 579 -21.08 8.06 12.79
C PRO A 579 -22.53 8.55 12.75
N ALA A 580 -23.38 7.98 13.59
CA ALA A 580 -24.77 8.41 13.70
C ALA A 580 -24.84 9.92 14.02
N LEU A 581 -25.70 10.64 13.30
CA LEU A 581 -25.89 12.08 13.43
C LEU A 581 -24.63 12.93 13.14
N TRP A 582 -23.63 12.37 12.44
CA TRP A 582 -22.45 13.12 11.98
C TRP A 582 -22.86 14.35 11.15
N PHE A 583 -23.70 14.13 10.13
CA PHE A 583 -24.37 15.19 9.41
C PHE A 583 -25.69 15.52 10.11
N LYS A 584 -25.79 16.75 10.63
CA LYS A 584 -27.01 17.25 11.31
C LYS A 584 -28.07 17.75 10.33
N GLU A 585 -27.68 18.06 9.10
CA GLU A 585 -28.56 18.61 8.08
C GLU A 585 -29.32 17.50 7.35
N LEU A 586 -30.65 17.53 7.42
CA LEU A 586 -31.53 16.53 6.80
C LEU A 586 -31.36 16.43 5.27
N ARG A 587 -30.96 17.51 4.60
CA ARG A 587 -30.72 17.54 3.14
C ARG A 587 -29.58 16.61 2.71
N VAL A 588 -28.68 16.24 3.63
CA VAL A 588 -27.54 15.34 3.38
C VAL A 588 -27.94 13.86 3.41
N VAL A 589 -29.06 13.52 4.07
CA VAL A 589 -29.45 12.12 4.34
C VAL A 589 -29.70 11.32 3.06
N GLU A 590 -30.45 11.87 2.10
CA GLU A 590 -30.72 11.17 0.83
C GLU A 590 -29.46 11.04 -0.05
N PRO A 591 -28.66 12.10 -0.28
CA PRO A 591 -27.38 11.97 -0.96
C PRO A 591 -26.44 10.93 -0.35
N LEU A 592 -26.39 10.84 0.99
CA LEU A 592 -25.54 9.85 1.67
C LEU A 592 -26.06 8.43 1.44
N ARG A 593 -27.38 8.22 1.53
CA ARG A 593 -27.98 6.90 1.25
C ARG A 593 -27.75 6.47 -0.19
N GLU A 594 -27.83 7.40 -1.15
CA GLU A 594 -27.52 7.11 -2.54
C GLU A 594 -26.05 6.71 -2.70
N PHE A 595 -25.12 7.43 -2.07
CA PHE A 595 -23.71 7.06 -2.09
C PHE A 595 -23.47 5.64 -1.55
N GLN A 596 -24.05 5.31 -0.39
CA GLN A 596 -23.95 3.97 0.20
C GLN A 596 -24.52 2.88 -0.72
N THR A 597 -25.67 3.15 -1.35
CA THR A 597 -26.30 2.24 -2.31
C THR A 597 -25.43 2.03 -3.55
N GLN A 598 -24.77 3.09 -4.03
CA GLN A 598 -23.83 2.99 -5.16
C GLN A 598 -22.60 2.17 -4.80
N LEU A 599 -22.04 2.33 -3.59
CA LEU A 599 -20.92 1.49 -3.12
C LEU A 599 -21.30 0.01 -3.06
N GLU A 600 -22.52 -0.34 -2.63
CA GLU A 600 -23.01 -1.73 -2.66
C GLU A 600 -23.08 -2.29 -4.10
N ARG A 601 -23.59 -1.50 -5.05
CA ARG A 601 -23.64 -1.87 -6.48
C ARG A 601 -22.24 -2.05 -7.08
N ILE A 602 -21.30 -1.18 -6.73
CA ILE A 602 -19.89 -1.28 -7.15
C ILE A 602 -19.28 -2.57 -6.60
N SER A 603 -19.50 -2.90 -5.32
CA SER A 603 -19.04 -4.16 -4.72
C SER A 603 -19.53 -5.38 -5.51
N THR A 604 -20.82 -5.44 -5.84
CA THR A 604 -21.37 -6.51 -6.69
C THR A 604 -20.72 -6.54 -8.08
N THR A 605 -20.51 -5.39 -8.70
CA THR A 605 -19.88 -5.27 -10.03
C THR A 605 -18.45 -5.81 -10.01
N ILE A 606 -17.65 -5.42 -9.02
CA ILE A 606 -16.25 -5.86 -8.87
C ILE A 606 -16.19 -7.37 -8.60
N GLN A 607 -17.06 -7.89 -7.73
CA GLN A 607 -17.14 -9.33 -7.46
C GLN A 607 -17.50 -10.13 -8.72
N GLU A 608 -18.37 -9.61 -9.58
CA GLU A 608 -18.68 -10.26 -10.87
C GLU A 608 -17.50 -10.18 -11.84
N ARG A 609 -16.86 -9.01 -11.99
CA ARG A 609 -15.65 -8.84 -12.81
C ARG A 609 -14.53 -9.80 -12.40
N ASN A 610 -14.34 -10.00 -11.10
CA ASN A 610 -13.32 -10.89 -10.55
C ASN A 610 -13.50 -12.37 -10.93
N LYS A 611 -14.70 -12.80 -11.36
CA LYS A 611 -14.91 -14.17 -11.88
C LYS A 611 -14.34 -14.37 -13.27
N GLY A 612 -14.18 -13.30 -14.05
CA GLY A 612 -13.70 -13.33 -15.44
C GLY A 612 -12.28 -12.81 -15.65
N ARG A 613 -11.66 -12.20 -14.63
CA ARG A 613 -10.27 -11.72 -14.69
C ARG A 613 -9.26 -12.87 -14.67
N TYR A 614 -8.05 -12.63 -15.19
CA TYR A 614 -6.93 -13.56 -15.11
C TYR A 614 -6.64 -14.00 -13.66
N ALA A 615 -6.57 -13.02 -12.75
CA ALA A 615 -6.60 -13.23 -11.31
C ALA A 615 -7.53 -12.19 -10.66
N PRO A 616 -8.19 -12.51 -9.53
CA PRO A 616 -9.05 -11.54 -8.85
C PRO A 616 -8.26 -10.29 -8.43
N TYR A 617 -8.89 -9.12 -8.59
CA TYR A 617 -8.41 -7.84 -8.07
C TYR A 617 -9.40 -7.34 -7.00
N PRO A 618 -9.17 -7.65 -5.71
CA PRO A 618 -10.14 -7.39 -4.65
C PRO A 618 -9.96 -6.04 -3.93
N TYR A 619 -8.85 -5.33 -4.17
CA TYR A 619 -8.40 -4.20 -3.33
C TYR A 619 -9.27 -2.94 -3.43
N LEU A 620 -10.15 -2.89 -4.43
CA LEU A 620 -11.13 -1.81 -4.63
C LEU A 620 -12.58 -2.25 -4.35
N ASP A 621 -12.81 -3.40 -3.71
CA ASP A 621 -14.16 -3.73 -3.23
C ASP A 621 -14.56 -2.79 -2.07
N PRO A 622 -15.63 -1.95 -2.20
CA PRO A 622 -16.04 -0.99 -1.18
C PRO A 622 -16.28 -1.57 0.22
N LYS A 623 -16.52 -2.89 0.34
CA LYS A 623 -16.63 -3.57 1.64
C LYS A 623 -15.32 -3.63 2.41
N LYS A 624 -14.19 -3.38 1.74
CA LYS A 624 -12.83 -3.48 2.26
C LYS A 624 -12.03 -2.18 2.07
N ILE A 625 -12.71 -1.06 1.86
CA ILE A 625 -12.07 0.25 1.75
C ILE A 625 -12.38 1.04 3.03
N PRO A 626 -11.38 1.34 3.87
CA PRO A 626 -11.49 2.30 4.98
C PRO A 626 -11.91 3.71 4.54
N GLN A 627 -12.40 4.53 5.47
CA GLN A 627 -12.65 5.95 5.20
C GLN A 627 -11.36 6.76 5.07
N SER A 628 -10.28 6.35 5.72
CA SER A 628 -9.05 7.12 5.89
C SER A 628 -7.79 6.25 5.87
N ILE A 629 -6.63 6.91 5.85
CA ILE A 629 -5.31 6.31 6.01
C ILE A 629 -5.09 6.04 7.49
N ASN A 630 -5.45 4.84 7.94
CA ASN A 630 -5.32 4.45 9.35
C ASN A 630 -4.74 3.06 9.54
N ILE A 631 -4.62 2.27 8.47
CA ILE A 631 -3.56 1.31 8.13
C ILE A 631 -4.01 0.47 6.94
#